data_AF-A0A4R5ASA0-F1
#
_entry.id   AF-A0A4R5ASA0-F1
#
_cell.length_a   1.000
_cell.length_b   1.000
_cell.length_c   1.000
_cell.angle_alpha   90.00
_cell.angle_beta   90.00
_cell.angle_gamma   90.00
#
_symmetry.space_group_name_H-M   'P 1'
#
loop_
_entity.id
_entity.type
_entity.pdbx_description
1 polymer ?
#
loop_
_entity_poly.entity_id
_entity_poly.type
_entity_poly.pdbx_seq_one_letter_code
_entity_poly.pdbx_strand_id
1 'polypeptide(L)'
;MQHITGISRQQMRFSSLQDTISPDNQVRFIDSFVELSDISKVDFAAKTLKTEGRPSFNSKLFLKMYLYGYLNAIRSDRDLEK
;
A
#
# COMPACT_ATOMS: atom_id res chain seq x y z
N MET A 1 -15.60 27.98 33.05
CA MET A 1 -15.38 26.72 32.30
C MET A 1 -14.71 27.09 30.99
N GLN A 2 -13.61 26.43 30.63
CA GLN A 2 -12.93 26.71 29.36
C GLN A 2 -13.69 26.03 28.22
N HIS A 3 -14.02 26.79 27.17
CA HIS A 3 -14.68 26.27 25.98
C HIS A 3 -13.64 25.67 25.03
N ILE A 4 -14.00 24.58 24.35
CA ILE A 4 -13.18 24.00 23.29
C ILE A 4 -13.22 24.96 22.09
N THR A 5 -12.09 25.55 21.74
CA THR A 5 -11.94 26.38 20.54
C THR A 5 -11.69 25.50 19.31
N GLY A 6 -12.44 25.72 18.24
CA GLY A 6 -12.31 24.98 17.00
C GLY A 6 -11.11 25.41 16.14
N ILE A 7 -10.87 24.64 15.07
CA ILE A 7 -9.83 24.92 14.09
C ILE A 7 -10.35 25.97 13.08
N SER A 8 -9.48 26.90 12.65
CA SER A 8 -9.85 27.93 11.67
C SER A 8 -10.23 27.32 10.31
N ARG A 9 -11.31 27.83 9.70
CA ARG A 9 -11.75 27.40 8.36
C ARG A 9 -10.79 27.78 7.23
N GLN A 10 -9.88 28.72 7.49
CA GLN A 10 -8.88 29.20 6.53
C GLN A 10 -7.53 28.49 6.70
N GLN A 11 -7.45 27.50 7.61
CA GLN A 11 -6.18 26.84 7.89
C GLN A 11 -5.78 25.90 6.76
N MET A 12 -4.59 26.14 6.21
CA MET A 12 -3.93 25.23 5.27
C MET A 12 -3.18 24.14 6.04
N ARG A 13 -3.23 22.90 5.55
CA ARG A 13 -2.49 21.76 6.09
C ARG A 13 -1.78 21.00 4.97
N PHE A 14 -0.53 20.64 5.20
CA PHE A 14 0.24 19.72 4.37
C PHE A 14 0.50 18.44 5.17
N SER A 15 0.36 17.29 4.52
CA SER A 15 0.68 15.99 5.10
C SER A 15 1.01 14.99 4.00
N SER A 16 1.95 14.09 4.28
CA SER A 16 2.21 12.91 3.46
C SER A 16 1.26 11.78 3.85
N LEU A 17 0.90 10.92 2.91
CA LEU A 17 0.25 9.65 3.23
C LEU A 17 1.15 8.78 4.13
N GLN A 18 2.47 8.95 4.04
CA GLN A 18 3.40 8.22 4.91
C GLN A 18 3.31 8.66 6.37
N ASP A 19 2.79 9.86 6.65
CA ASP A 19 2.63 10.39 8.01
C ASP A 19 1.48 9.71 8.75
N THR A 20 0.54 9.07 8.03
CA THR A 20 -0.59 8.35 8.64
C THR A 20 -0.23 6.92 9.04
N ILE A 21 0.94 6.43 8.62
CA ILE A 21 1.39 5.06 8.85
C ILE A 21 2.44 5.06 9.96
N SER A 22 2.17 4.35 11.06
CA SER A 22 3.14 4.19 12.15
C SER A 22 4.51 3.66 11.64
N PRO A 23 5.65 4.12 12.20
CA PRO A 23 6.97 3.58 11.86
C PRO A 23 7.08 2.06 12.11
N ASP A 24 6.32 1.53 13.08
CA ASP A 24 6.31 0.10 13.44
C ASP A 24 5.22 -0.69 12.70
N ASN A 25 4.52 -0.08 11.74
CA ASN A 25 3.50 -0.78 10.97
C ASN A 25 4.14 -1.82 10.05
N GLN A 26 3.63 -3.06 10.09
CA GLN A 26 4.08 -4.18 9.27
C GLN A 26 4.11 -3.90 7.76
N VAL A 27 3.28 -2.97 7.26
CA VAL A 27 3.27 -2.58 5.83
C VAL A 27 4.65 -2.09 5.36
N ARG A 28 5.43 -1.47 6.25
CA ARG A 28 6.78 -0.99 5.95
C ARG A 28 7.77 -2.14 5.76
N PHE A 29 7.62 -3.19 6.56
CA PHE A 29 8.38 -4.43 6.40
C PHE A 29 8.02 -5.10 5.07
N ILE A 30 6.72 -5.25 4.77
CA ILE A 30 6.24 -5.85 3.52
C ILE A 30 6.77 -5.08 2.31
N ASP A 31 6.71 -3.74 2.35
CA ASP A 31 7.22 -2.88 1.28
C ASP A 31 8.72 -3.12 1.04
N SER A 32 9.53 -3.04 2.09
CA SER A 32 10.98 -3.25 2.03
C SER A 32 11.34 -4.67 1.57
N PHE A 33 10.64 -5.68 2.10
CA PHE A 33 10.84 -7.09 1.76
C PHE A 33 10.57 -7.35 0.28
N VAL A 34 9.45 -6.85 -0.25
CA VAL A 34 9.10 -7.04 -1.67
C VAL A 34 10.04 -6.24 -2.58
N GLU A 35 10.49 -5.06 -2.17
CA GLU A 35 11.42 -4.28 -2.99
C GLU A 35 12.78 -4.97 -3.15
N LEU A 36 13.27 -5.61 -2.09
CA LEU A 36 14.52 -6.39 -2.10
C LEU A 36 14.37 -7.77 -2.74
N SER A 37 13.14 -8.25 -2.93
CA SER A 37 12.86 -9.58 -3.49
C SER A 37 13.03 -9.62 -5.01
N ASP A 38 13.71 -10.64 -5.50
CA ASP A 38 13.83 -10.94 -6.92
C ASP A 38 12.61 -11.75 -7.39
N ILE A 39 11.55 -11.04 -7.78
CA ILE A 39 10.28 -11.62 -8.23
C ILE A 39 10.45 -12.58 -9.41
N SER A 40 11.50 -12.39 -10.23
CA SER A 40 11.75 -13.27 -11.38
C SER A 40 12.08 -14.70 -10.96
N LYS A 41 12.61 -14.89 -9.74
CA LYS A 41 12.98 -16.20 -9.19
C LYS A 41 11.83 -16.94 -8.51
N VAL A 42 10.70 -16.26 -8.25
CA VAL A 42 9.59 -16.80 -7.45
C VAL A 42 8.40 -17.23 -8.33
N ASP A 43 8.59 -17.31 -9.65
CA ASP A 43 7.53 -17.55 -10.65
C ASP A 43 6.31 -16.62 -10.50
N PHE A 44 6.47 -15.50 -9.80
CA PHE A 44 5.45 -14.49 -9.55
C PHE A 44 5.50 -13.35 -10.59
N ALA A 45 6.30 -13.53 -11.65
CA ALA A 45 6.47 -12.53 -12.69
C ALA A 45 5.17 -12.34 -13.52
N ALA A 46 4.72 -11.09 -13.65
CA ALA A 46 3.68 -10.76 -14.61
C ALA A 46 4.17 -11.06 -16.03
N LYS A 47 3.27 -11.57 -16.87
CA LYS A 47 3.52 -11.83 -18.28
C LYS A 47 4.15 -10.61 -18.96
N THR A 48 5.02 -10.90 -19.93
CA THR A 48 5.67 -9.94 -20.82
C THR A 48 4.70 -8.83 -21.23
N LEU A 49 5.12 -7.57 -21.04
CA LEU A 49 4.34 -6.41 -21.47
C LEU A 49 3.99 -6.58 -22.94
N LYS A 50 2.69 -6.58 -23.24
CA LYS A 50 2.21 -6.64 -24.62
C LYS A 50 2.47 -5.28 -25.28
N THR A 51 2.81 -5.32 -26.56
CA THR A 51 3.02 -4.10 -27.38
C THR A 51 1.74 -3.27 -27.53
N GLU A 52 0.57 -3.91 -27.43
CA GLU A 52 -0.74 -3.27 -27.56
C GLU A 52 -1.67 -3.63 -26.39
N GLY A 53 -2.60 -2.71 -26.09
CA GLY A 53 -3.62 -2.87 -25.04
C GLY A 53 -3.29 -2.15 -23.73
N ARG A 54 -4.12 -2.37 -22.71
CA ARG A 54 -3.92 -1.78 -21.38
C ARG A 54 -2.65 -2.37 -20.73
N PRO A 55 -1.72 -1.54 -20.25
CA PRO A 55 -0.56 -2.02 -19.52
C PRO A 55 -0.95 -2.89 -18.33
N SER A 56 -0.16 -3.91 -18.04
CA SER A 56 -0.32 -4.69 -16.81
C SER A 56 0.07 -3.85 -15.59
N PHE A 57 -0.52 -4.18 -14.44
CA PHE A 57 -0.09 -3.61 -13.18
C PHE A 57 1.27 -4.18 -12.75
N ASN A 58 1.95 -3.47 -11.85
CA ASN A 58 3.24 -3.88 -11.31
C ASN A 58 3.09 -5.15 -10.44
N SER A 59 3.82 -6.22 -10.76
CA SER A 59 3.86 -7.45 -9.95
C SER A 59 4.23 -7.21 -8.50
N LYS A 60 5.20 -6.32 -8.22
CA LYS A 60 5.60 -5.98 -6.84
C LYS A 60 4.41 -5.43 -6.04
N LEU A 61 3.56 -4.62 -6.67
CA LEU A 61 2.39 -4.06 -6.00
C LEU A 61 1.39 -5.15 -5.61
N PHE A 62 1.10 -6.09 -6.52
CA PHE A 62 0.25 -7.23 -6.21
C PHE A 62 0.81 -8.11 -5.10
N LEU A 63 2.13 -8.35 -5.10
CA LEU A 63 2.77 -9.14 -4.05
C LEU A 63 2.62 -8.47 -2.68
N LYS A 64 2.81 -7.14 -2.60
CA LYS A 64 2.60 -6.37 -1.37
C LYS A 64 1.17 -6.50 -0.86
N MET A 65 0.17 -6.35 -1.75
CA MET A 65 -1.25 -6.50 -1.40
C MET A 65 -1.58 -7.92 -0.94
N TYR A 66 -1.07 -8.94 -1.63
CA TYR A 66 -1.27 -10.33 -1.28
C TYR A 66 -0.69 -10.66 0.10
N LEU A 67 0.56 -10.26 0.37
CA LEU A 67 1.19 -10.48 1.66
C LEU A 67 0.47 -9.73 2.79
N TYR A 68 0.05 -8.48 2.53
CA TYR A 68 -0.69 -7.71 3.51
C TYR A 68 -2.04 -8.36 3.84
N GLY A 69 -2.79 -8.81 2.82
CA GLY A 69 -4.05 -9.53 3.04
C GLY A 69 -3.84 -10.83 3.81
N TYR A 70 -2.83 -11.61 3.41
CA TYR A 70 -2.49 -12.87 4.07
C TYR A 70 -2.13 -12.69 5.55
N LEU A 71 -1.22 -11.76 5.87
CA LEU A 71 -0.77 -11.51 7.24
C LEU A 71 -1.89 -10.97 8.15
N ASN A 72 -2.88 -10.27 7.58
CA ASN A 72 -4.04 -9.76 8.33
C ASN A 72 -5.27 -10.68 8.26
N ALA A 73 -5.15 -11.89 7.70
CA ALA A 73 -6.27 -12.81 7.47
C ALA A 73 -7.45 -12.20 6.66
N ILE A 74 -7.15 -11.23 5.78
CA ILE A 74 -8.11 -10.60 4.87
C ILE A 74 -8.17 -11.44 3.59
N ARG A 75 -9.36 -11.92 3.25
CA ARG A 75 -9.55 -12.92 2.17
C ARG A 75 -10.07 -12.37 0.86
N SER A 76 -10.43 -11.09 0.80
CA SER A 76 -10.96 -10.48 -0.42
C SER A 76 -10.38 -9.09 -0.65
N ASP A 77 -10.17 -8.74 -1.92
CA ASP A 77 -9.71 -7.41 -2.30
C ASP A 77 -10.71 -6.32 -1.88
N ARG A 78 -12.01 -6.65 -1.83
CA ARG A 78 -13.04 -5.72 -1.37
C ARG A 78 -12.97 -5.44 0.12
N ASP A 79 -12.43 -6.38 0.91
CA ASP A 79 -12.16 -6.14 2.32
C ASP A 79 -10.83 -5.40 2.53
N LEU A 80 -9.89 -5.48 1.58
CA LEU A 80 -8.67 -4.66 1.57
C LEU A 80 -8.94 -3.19 1.21
N GLU A 81 -10.05 -2.88 0.53
CA GLU A 81 -10.45 -1.53 0.16
C GLU A 81 -10.98 -0.70 1.35
N LYS A 82 -11.39 -1.37 2.45
CA LYS A 82 -12.02 -0.75 3.63
C LYS A 82 -11.00 -0.24 4.63
#